data_AF-A0A349DZ71-F1
#
_entry.id   AF-A0A349DZ71-F1
#
_cell.length_a   1.000
_cell.length_b   1.000
_cell.length_c   1.000
_cell.angle_alpha   90.00
_cell.angle_beta   90.00
_cell.angle_gamma   90.00
#
_symmetry.space_group_name_H-M   'P 1'
#
loop_
_entity.id
_entity.type
_entity.pdbx_description
1 polymer ?
#
loop_
_entity_poly.entity_id
_entity_poly.type
_entity_poly.pdbx_seq_one_letter_code
_entity_poly.pdbx_strand_id
1 'polypeptide(L)' 'MKTLEEIFYTELGKTRKRLYQQREASKKDPRLIALKNKVAERLGLPQDTDIKVLVDTLDKMTEEERKEKLDGLIK' A
#
# COMPACT_ATOMS: atom_id res chain seq x y z
N MET A 1 -18.72 33.47 -13.91
CA MET A 1 -19.10 32.35 -13.02
C MET A 1 -18.54 31.08 -13.61
N LYS A 2 -17.98 30.18 -12.80
CA LYS A 2 -17.52 28.88 -13.29
C LYS A 2 -18.71 27.98 -13.54
N THR A 3 -18.69 27.20 -14.61
CA THR A 3 -19.75 26.22 -14.87
C THR A 3 -19.65 25.07 -13.87
N LEU A 4 -20.75 24.33 -13.68
CA LEU A 4 -20.77 23.13 -12.84
C LEU A 4 -19.69 22.12 -13.27
N GLU A 5 -19.48 21.98 -14.58
CA GLU A 5 -18.42 21.11 -15.13
C GLU A 5 -17.03 21.58 -14.72
N GLU A 6 -16.73 22.88 -14.81
CA GLU A 6 -15.44 23.43 -14.40
C GLU A 6 -15.16 23.23 -12.90
N ILE A 7 -16.19 23.36 -12.06
CA ILE A 7 -16.08 23.09 -10.62
C ILE A 7 -15.77 21.60 -10.40
N PHE A 8 -16.49 20.71 -11.10
CA PHE A 8 -16.30 19.27 -10.98
C PHE A 8 -14.89 18.82 -11.40
N TYR A 9 -14.40 19.30 -12.55
CA TYR A 9 -13.04 19.03 -13.01
C TYR A 9 -11.98 19.58 -12.05
N THR A 10 -12.21 20.77 -11.48
CA THR A 10 -11.29 21.38 -10.52
C THR A 10 -11.19 20.55 -9.23
N GLU A 11 -12.32 20.11 -8.69
CA GLU A 11 -12.35 19.28 -7.47
C GLU A 11 -11.77 17.88 -7.70
N LEU A 12 -12.04 17.26 -8.86
CA LEU A 12 -11.40 16.00 -9.26
C LEU A 12 -9.88 16.16 -9.40
N GLY A 13 -9.41 17.25 -9.99
CA GLY A 13 -7.97 17.55 -10.12
C GLY A 13 -7.28 17.70 -8.76
N LYS A 14 -7.90 18.43 -7.82
CA LYS A 14 -7.41 18.57 -6.44
C LYS A 14 -7.37 17.21 -5.71
N THR A 15 -8.42 16.40 -5.87
CA THR A 15 -8.52 15.07 -5.25
C THR A 15 -7.42 14.14 -5.78
N ARG A 16 -7.21 14.10 -7.10
CA ARG A 16 -6.13 13.32 -7.73
C ARG A 16 -4.76 13.75 -7.23
N LYS A 17 -4.50 15.06 -7.13
CA LYS A 17 -3.24 15.60 -6.61
C LYS A 17 -3.02 15.22 -5.14
N ARG A 18 -4.06 15.29 -4.30
CA ARG A 18 -4.00 14.91 -2.89
C ARG A 18 -3.71 13.41 -2.73
N LEU A 19 -4.37 12.54 -3.49
CA LEU A 19 -4.12 11.10 -3.48
C LEU A 19 -2.71 10.76 -3.96
N TYR A 20 -2.21 11.45 -4.98
CA TYR A 20 -0.84 11.28 -5.45
C TYR A 20 0.18 11.70 -4.37
N GLN A 21 -0.02 12.85 -3.73
CA GLN A 21 0.84 13.31 -2.63
C GLN A 21 0.81 12.35 -1.43
N GLN A 22 -0.36 11.82 -1.07
CA GLN A 22 -0.48 10.80 -0.02
C GLN A 22 0.26 9.52 -0.40
N ARG A 23 0.13 9.04 -1.65
CA ARG A 23 0.88 7.87 -2.13
C ARG A 23 2.39 8.09 -2.09
N GLU A 24 2.87 9.25 -2.52
CA GLU A 24 4.29 9.59 -2.48
C GLU A 24 4.80 9.74 -1.04
N ALA A 25 3.98 10.25 -0.12
CA ALA A 25 4.31 10.29 1.31
C ALA A 25 4.37 8.88 1.90
N SER A 26 3.42 8.00 1.58
CA SER A 26 3.40 6.60 2.03
C SER A 26 4.58 5.78 1.51
N LYS A 27 5.05 6.04 0.27
CA LYS A 27 6.26 5.40 -0.26
C LYS A 27 7.52 5.74 0.54
N LYS A 28 7.54 6.89 1.22
CA LYS A 28 8.67 7.37 2.00
C LYS A 28 8.49 7.14 3.50
N ASP A 29 7.36 6.56 3.93
CA ASP A 29 7.13 6.27 5.34
C ASP A 29 8.05 5.12 5.80
N PRO A 30 9.00 5.37 6.72
CA PRO A 30 9.93 4.35 7.19
C PRO A 30 9.22 3.16 7.84
N ARG A 31 8.04 3.38 8.44
CA ARG A 31 7.27 2.31 9.09
C ARG A 31 6.67 1.35 8.06
N LEU A 32 6.13 1.89 6.96
CA LEU A 32 5.59 1.08 5.86
C LEU A 32 6.70 0.30 5.16
N ILE A 33 7.87 0.92 4.95
CA ILE A 33 9.03 0.23 4.38
C ILE A 33 9.49 -0.92 5.31
N ALA A 34 9.62 -0.65 6.61
CA ALA A 34 10.00 -1.66 7.58
C ALA A 34 8.99 -2.81 7.65
N LEU A 35 7.69 -2.50 7.61
CA LEU A 35 6.63 -3.51 7.58
C LEU A 35 6.72 -4.36 6.31
N LYS A 36 6.86 -3.72 5.14
CA LYS A 36 7.03 -4.40 3.85
C LYS A 36 8.21 -5.37 3.87
N ASN A 37 9.35 -4.93 4.38
CA ASN A 37 10.56 -5.74 4.43
C ASN A 37 10.41 -6.93 5.38
N LYS A 38 9.75 -6.74 6.53
CA LYS A 38 9.47 -7.84 7.47
C LYS A 38 8.49 -8.86 6.88
N VAL A 39 7.47 -8.41 6.17
CA VAL A 39 6.53 -9.32 5.48
C VAL A 39 7.27 -10.09 4.39
N ALA A 40 8.12 -9.43 3.59
CA ALA A 40 8.94 -10.09 2.59
C ALA A 40 9.84 -11.16 3.21
N GLU A 41 10.53 -10.85 4.30
CA GLU A 41 11.39 -11.79 5.04
C GLU A 41 10.63 -13.03 5.53
N ARG A 42 9.43 -12.84 6.11
CA ARG A 42 8.58 -13.96 6.59
C ARG A 42 8.11 -14.87 5.46
N LEU A 43 7.86 -14.28 4.29
CA LEU A 43 7.47 -14.99 3.08
C LEU A 43 8.69 -15.58 2.32
N GLY A 44 9.92 -15.34 2.78
CA GLY A 44 11.14 -15.79 2.11
C GLY A 44 11.42 -15.04 0.79
N LEU A 45 10.86 -13.84 0.64
CA LEU A 45 11.01 -13.00 -0.54
C LEU A 45 12.08 -11.92 -0.34
N PRO A 46 12.69 -11.41 -1.43
CA PRO A 46 13.62 -10.28 -1.35
C PRO A 46 13.00 -9.03 -0.71
N GLN A 47 13.77 -8.25 0.07
CA GLN A 47 13.25 -7.06 0.77
C GLN A 47 12.82 -5.92 -0.17
N ASP A 48 13.34 -5.90 -1.40
CA ASP A 48 12.96 -4.98 -2.46
C ASP A 48 11.65 -5.38 -3.16
N THR A 49 11.07 -6.56 -2.85
CA THR A 49 9.82 -7.05 -3.44
C THR A 49 8.71 -6.01 -3.37
N ASP A 50 8.00 -5.85 -4.48
CA ASP A 50 6.86 -4.93 -4.59
C ASP A 50 5.70 -5.39 -3.72
N ILE A 51 4.98 -4.43 -3.13
CA ILE A 51 3.81 -4.67 -2.27
C ILE A 51 2.80 -5.55 -2.99
N LYS A 52 2.61 -5.34 -4.30
CA LYS A 52 1.67 -6.14 -5.09
C LYS A 52 2.02 -7.63 -5.06
N VAL A 53 3.30 -7.97 -5.21
CA VAL A 53 3.77 -9.35 -5.18
C VAL A 53 3.62 -9.95 -3.78
N LEU A 54 3.85 -9.17 -2.72
CA LEU A 54 3.61 -9.62 -1.34
C LEU A 54 2.13 -9.97 -1.11
N VAL A 55 1.21 -9.11 -1.55
CA VAL A 55 -0.24 -9.35 -1.44
C VAL A 55 -0.66 -10.56 -2.27
N ASP A 56 -0.23 -10.65 -3.52
CA ASP A 56 -0.53 -11.79 -4.40
C ASP A 56 -0.01 -13.12 -3.84
N THR A 57 1.10 -13.10 -3.08
CA THR A 57 1.65 -14.28 -2.40
C THR A 57 0.81 -14.66 -1.18
N LEU A 58 0.41 -13.67 -0.37
CA LEU A 58 -0.48 -13.88 0.77
C LEU A 58 -1.85 -14.40 0.35
N ASP A 59 -2.41 -13.91 -0.76
CA ASP A 59 -3.73 -14.33 -1.25
C ASP A 59 -3.76 -15.77 -1.77
N LYS A 60 -2.60 -16.33 -2.13
CA LYS A 60 -2.46 -17.74 -2.53
C LYS A 60 -2.32 -18.69 -1.34
N MET A 61 -2.08 -18.16 -0.13
CA MET A 61 -1.94 -18.94 1.10
C MET A 61 -3.28 -19.17 1.77
N THR A 62 -3.38 -20.25 2.55
CA THR A 62 -4.55 -20.48 3.40
C THR A 62 -4.64 -19.41 4.50
N GLU A 63 -5.80 -19.29 5.15
CA GLU A 63 -5.97 -18.34 6.25
C GLU A 63 -5.03 -18.65 7.43
N GLU A 64 -4.80 -19.93 7.70
CA GLU A 64 -3.90 -20.41 8.76
C GLU A 64 -2.45 -20.05 8.48
N GLU A 65 -1.98 -20.30 7.25
CA GLU A 65 -0.64 -19.93 6.79
C GLU A 65 -0.43 -18.40 6.82
N ARG A 66 -1.43 -17.63 6.38
CA ARG A 66 -1.37 -16.16 6.47
C ARG A 66 -1.27 -15.70 7.91
N LYS A 67 -2.06 -16.26 8.81
CA LYS A 67 -2.01 -15.93 10.24
C LYS A 67 -0.64 -16.25 10.82
N GLU A 68 -0.08 -17.42 10.54
CA GLU A 68 1.25 -17.81 11.02
C GLU A 68 2.34 -16.86 10.49
N LYS A 69 2.29 -16.53 9.20
CA LYS A 69 3.29 -15.65 8.56
C LYS A 69 3.19 -14.19 8.97
N LEU A 70 1.98 -13.73 9.30
CA LEU A 70 1.71 -12.36 9.73
C LEU A 70 1.64 -12.19 11.25
N ASP A 71 1.82 -13.26 12.02
CA ASP A 71 1.71 -13.22 13.47
C ASP A 71 2.73 -12.26 14.09
N GLY A 72 2.26 -11.42 15.01
CA GLY A 72 3.07 -10.40 15.68
C GLY A 72 3.54 -9.22 14.80
N LEU A 73 3.15 -9.13 13.52
CA LEU A 73 3.47 -7.98 12.66
C LEU A 73 2.47 -6.82 12.78
N ILE A 74 1.23 -7.11 13.18
CA ILE A 74 0.18 -6.12 13.44
C ILE A 74 -0.09 -6.14 14.96
N LYS A 75 0.28 -5.06 15.66
CA LYS A 75 -0.10 -4.80 17.06
C LYS A 75 -1.09 -3.66 17.11
#